data_AF-A0A519UJ20-F1
#
_entry.id   AF-A0A519UJ20-F1
#
_cell.length_a   1.000
_cell.length_b   1.000
_cell.length_c   1.000
_cell.angle_alpha   90.00
_cell.angle_beta   90.00
_cell.angle_gamma   90.00
#
_symmetry.space_group_name_H-M   'P 1'
#
loop_
_entity.id
_entity.type
_entity.pdbx_description
1 polymer ?
#
loop_
_entity_poly.entity_id
_entity_poly.type
_entity_poly.pdbx_seq_one_letter_code
_entity_poly.pdbx_strand_id
1 'polypeptide(L)'
;MNDNQNTNENKKPGKRLPNIPKKPQKGAKFNIFWVYAAIILAIVAGNYFLTSDGGKQVTYETFESQMLLPGDVDKVIAYQAEDLVKAEVYIKKDSLNKPQYKAYKSTSNFNVATGPTVSFTYGGKFQDLRAAMAESQKNLAPGRKPITIQAENRSNPLASWFLSIILPVLLLIGFWIFMMRRMGGGAGGGGQIFSIGKSKATLFDKESQVNITFNDVAGLEEAKQEVMEIVDFLKNPKKYTNLGGKIPKGALLVGSPGTGKTLLAKAVAGEAQVPFFSLSGSDFVEMFVGVGASRVRDLFKQAKDKAPCIIFIDEVDAI
;
A
#
# COMPACT_ATOMS: atom_id res chain seq x y z
N MET A 1 -20.18 89.87 9.99
CA MET A 1 -20.13 89.17 8.69
C MET A 1 -19.52 87.80 8.93
N ASN A 2 -20.35 86.77 8.75
CA ASN A 2 -20.12 85.35 8.50
C ASN A 2 -19.41 84.54 9.62
N ASP A 3 -20.11 83.67 10.36
CA ASP A 3 -20.75 82.39 10.00
C ASP A 3 -19.77 81.24 9.71
N ASN A 4 -20.01 80.15 10.45
CA ASN A 4 -19.86 78.74 10.07
C ASN A 4 -18.43 78.17 9.92
N GLN A 5 -18.12 76.94 10.32
CA GLN A 5 -18.85 75.87 11.00
C GLN A 5 -17.82 74.82 11.43
N ASN A 6 -18.09 74.19 12.56
CA ASN A 6 -17.49 72.91 12.94
C ASN A 6 -17.79 71.84 11.89
N THR A 7 -16.76 71.16 11.38
CA THR A 7 -16.89 69.83 10.78
C THR A 7 -15.84 68.89 11.38
N ASN A 8 -16.22 68.29 12.51
CA ASN A 8 -15.68 67.02 12.96
C ASN A 8 -16.09 65.93 11.97
N GLU A 9 -15.20 65.54 11.06
CA GLU A 9 -15.39 64.33 10.26
C GLU A 9 -15.07 63.07 11.07
N ASN A 10 -16.14 62.39 11.45
CA ASN A 10 -16.17 61.01 11.94
C ASN A 10 -15.44 60.05 10.98
N LYS A 11 -14.20 59.64 11.31
CA LYS A 11 -13.59 58.43 10.73
C LYS A 11 -14.29 57.19 11.29
N LYS A 12 -15.17 56.60 10.48
CA LYS A 12 -15.80 55.29 10.73
C LYS A 12 -14.73 54.22 10.96
N PRO A 13 -14.88 53.31 11.95
CA PRO A 13 -13.96 52.18 12.08
C PRO A 13 -14.21 51.21 10.93
N GLY A 14 -13.17 50.94 10.14
CA GLY A 14 -13.21 49.96 9.06
C GLY A 14 -13.60 48.59 9.59
N LYS A 15 -14.68 48.02 9.05
CA LYS A 15 -15.11 46.64 9.30
C LYS A 15 -13.95 45.70 8.96
N ARG A 16 -13.41 45.00 9.96
CA ARG A 16 -12.49 43.88 9.75
C ARG A 16 -13.28 42.78 9.03
N LEU A 17 -12.84 42.43 7.81
CA LEU A 17 -13.35 41.27 7.10
C LEU A 17 -13.12 40.02 7.97
N PRO A 18 -14.10 39.10 8.08
CA PRO A 18 -13.93 37.87 8.83
C PRO A 18 -12.82 37.03 8.19
N ASN A 19 -11.90 36.55 9.03
CA ASN A 19 -10.79 35.68 8.65
C ASN A 19 -11.37 34.34 8.18
N ILE A 20 -11.50 34.16 6.86
CA ILE A 20 -11.95 32.90 6.26
C ILE A 20 -10.82 31.87 6.50
N PRO A 21 -11.04 30.79 7.26
CA PRO A 21 -10.05 29.75 7.39
C PRO A 21 -9.84 29.10 6.01
N LYS A 22 -8.60 29.17 5.50
CA LYS A 22 -8.21 28.47 4.26
C LYS A 22 -8.58 26.99 4.41
N LYS A 23 -9.41 26.47 3.50
CA LYS A 23 -9.72 25.04 3.41
C LYS A 23 -8.41 24.25 3.42
N PRO A 24 -8.26 23.20 4.24
CA PRO A 24 -7.08 22.35 4.17
C PRO A 24 -7.05 21.75 2.76
N GLN A 25 -6.01 22.07 1.99
CA GLN A 25 -5.74 21.38 0.75
C GLN A 25 -5.65 19.89 1.08
N LYS A 26 -6.59 19.10 0.54
CA LYS A 26 -6.48 17.64 0.52
C LYS A 26 -5.19 17.33 -0.24
N GLY A 27 -4.10 17.12 0.51
CA GLY A 27 -2.90 16.52 -0.04
C GLY A 27 -3.30 15.23 -0.74
N ALA A 28 -2.75 14.99 -1.94
CA ALA A 28 -3.02 13.79 -2.70
C ALA A 28 -2.86 12.59 -1.77
N LYS A 29 -3.91 11.77 -1.63
CA LYS A 29 -3.89 10.56 -0.81
C LYS A 29 -2.94 9.59 -1.47
N PHE A 30 -1.66 9.70 -1.13
CA PHE A 30 -0.61 8.89 -1.70
C PHE A 30 -0.88 7.44 -1.29
N ASN A 31 -1.29 6.64 -2.28
CA ASN A 31 -1.65 5.26 -2.05
C ASN A 31 -0.35 4.46 -1.92
N ILE A 32 -0.08 3.98 -0.70
CA ILE A 32 1.12 3.23 -0.34
C ILE A 32 1.35 2.01 -1.25
N PHE A 33 0.29 1.45 -1.84
CA PHE A 33 0.38 0.33 -2.79
C PHE A 33 1.18 0.67 -4.05
N TRP A 34 1.24 1.94 -4.48
CA TRP A 34 2.10 2.35 -5.61
C TRP A 34 3.59 2.28 -5.29
N VAL A 35 3.98 2.53 -4.04
CA VAL A 35 5.38 2.36 -3.60
C VAL A 35 5.77 0.89 -3.62
N TYR A 36 4.89 0.03 -3.12
CA TYR A 36 5.12 -1.41 -3.15
C TYR A 36 5.22 -1.96 -4.58
N ALA A 37 4.33 -1.54 -5.47
CA ALA A 37 4.39 -1.91 -6.88
C ALA A 37 5.72 -1.48 -7.54
N ALA A 38 6.19 -0.25 -7.26
CA ALA A 38 7.45 0.24 -7.78
C ALA A 38 8.67 -0.55 -7.26
N ILE A 39 8.66 -0.94 -5.98
CA ILE A 39 9.74 -1.76 -5.37
C ILE A 39 9.77 -3.16 -5.97
N ILE A 40 8.60 -3.81 -6.09
CA ILE A 40 8.50 -5.14 -6.71
C ILE A 40 9.01 -5.07 -8.15
N LEU A 41 8.61 -4.05 -8.91
CA LEU A 41 9.06 -3.87 -10.29
C LEU A 41 10.58 -3.62 -10.37
N ALA A 42 11.16 -2.85 -9.44
CA ALA A 42 12.61 -2.63 -9.37
C ALA A 42 13.38 -3.91 -9.02
N ILE A 43 12.86 -4.74 -8.12
CA ILE A 43 13.47 -6.04 -7.77
C ILE A 43 13.38 -7.00 -8.95
N VAL A 44 12.22 -7.10 -9.61
CA VAL A 44 12.02 -7.97 -10.78
C VAL A 44 12.90 -7.51 -11.94
N ALA A 45 12.96 -6.21 -12.22
CA ALA A 45 13.82 -5.65 -13.26
C ALA A 45 15.31 -5.83 -12.93
N GLY A 46 15.70 -5.64 -11.67
CA GLY A 46 17.07 -5.87 -11.20
C GLY A 46 17.47 -7.33 -11.30
N ASN A 47 16.59 -8.27 -10.92
CA ASN A 47 16.82 -9.70 -11.08
C ASN A 47 16.94 -10.08 -12.56
N TYR A 48 16.06 -9.56 -13.42
CA TYR A 48 16.14 -9.79 -14.86
C TYR A 48 17.45 -9.24 -15.47
N PHE A 49 17.92 -8.07 -15.02
CA PHE A 49 19.16 -7.47 -15.50
C PHE A 49 20.42 -8.16 -14.97
N LEU A 50 20.38 -8.69 -13.74
CA LEU A 50 21.50 -9.37 -13.10
C LEU A 50 21.68 -10.83 -13.54
N THR A 51 20.64 -11.43 -14.12
CA THR A 51 20.65 -12.85 -14.55
C THR A 51 20.98 -13.00 -16.04
N SER A 52 21.76 -12.09 -16.63
CA SER A 52 22.22 -12.27 -18.01
C SER A 52 23.35 -13.30 -18.05
N ASP A 53 23.01 -14.49 -18.52
CA ASP A 53 23.96 -15.59 -18.76
C ASP A 53 24.95 -15.14 -19.84
N GLY A 54 26.21 -14.91 -19.45
CA GLY A 54 27.18 -14.11 -20.20
C GLY A 54 27.83 -14.81 -21.41
N GLY A 55 27.44 -16.04 -21.74
CA GLY A 55 28.02 -16.82 -22.84
C GLY A 55 27.06 -17.01 -24.02
N LYS A 56 27.55 -16.81 -25.25
CA LYS A 56 26.78 -17.18 -26.45
C LYS A 56 26.78 -18.70 -26.61
N GLN A 57 25.58 -19.28 -26.73
CA GLN A 57 25.41 -20.71 -26.96
C GLN A 57 25.83 -21.08 -28.39
N VAL A 58 26.66 -22.12 -28.54
CA VAL A 58 27.00 -22.73 -29.82
C VAL A 58 26.81 -24.25 -29.76
N THR A 59 26.71 -24.89 -30.93
CA THR A 59 26.67 -26.36 -31.03
C THR A 59 28.06 -26.97 -30.85
N TYR A 60 28.12 -28.21 -30.35
CA TYR A 60 29.37 -28.97 -30.20
C TYR A 60 30.22 -29.00 -31.50
N GLU A 61 29.59 -29.20 -32.65
CA GLU A 61 30.25 -29.23 -33.97
C GLU A 61 30.94 -27.91 -34.34
N THR A 62 30.31 -26.78 -34.00
CA THR A 62 30.87 -25.44 -34.25
C THR A 62 32.06 -25.18 -33.32
N PHE A 63 31.95 -25.62 -32.07
CA PHE A 63 33.05 -25.56 -31.12
C PHE A 63 34.23 -26.44 -31.57
N GLU A 64 33.98 -27.67 -32.01
CA GLU A 64 35.01 -28.60 -32.45
C GLU A 64 35.76 -28.06 -33.68
N SER A 65 35.03 -27.69 -34.72
CA SER A 65 35.61 -27.23 -35.98
C SER A 65 36.29 -25.87 -35.90
N GLN A 66 35.72 -24.91 -35.16
CA GLN A 66 36.17 -23.51 -35.20
C GLN A 66 37.02 -23.09 -33.99
N MET A 67 37.12 -23.92 -32.95
CA MET A 67 37.82 -23.55 -31.71
C MET A 67 38.78 -24.64 -31.26
N LEU A 68 38.32 -25.90 -31.23
CA LEU A 68 39.12 -27.03 -30.75
C LEU A 68 40.22 -27.43 -31.75
N LEU A 69 39.87 -27.70 -33.01
CA LEU A 69 40.84 -28.08 -34.06
C LEU A 69 41.89 -26.99 -34.37
N PRO A 70 41.53 -25.69 -34.42
CA PRO A 70 42.50 -24.61 -34.57
C PRO A 70 43.49 -24.48 -33.40
N GLY A 71 43.18 -25.05 -32.23
CA GLY A 71 44.04 -25.01 -31.04
C GLY A 71 43.95 -23.70 -30.24
N ASP A 72 42.87 -22.95 -30.43
CA ASP A 72 42.63 -21.64 -29.82
C ASP A 72 42.03 -21.74 -28.40
N VAL A 73 41.67 -22.94 -27.96
CA VAL A 73 41.13 -23.22 -26.61
C VAL A 73 42.25 -23.27 -25.56
N ASP A 74 42.01 -22.59 -24.44
CA ASP A 74 42.87 -22.58 -23.25
C ASP A 74 42.42 -23.63 -22.23
N LYS A 75 41.14 -23.60 -21.85
CA LYS A 75 40.52 -24.57 -20.95
C LYS A 75 39.03 -24.76 -21.24
N VAL A 76 38.53 -25.95 -20.95
CA VAL A 76 37.09 -26.25 -20.97
C VAL A 76 36.67 -26.65 -19.56
N ILE A 77 35.71 -25.91 -19.02
CA ILE A 77 35.09 -26.20 -17.72
C ILE A 77 33.71 -26.75 -18.03
N ALA A 78 33.44 -28.00 -17.64
CA ALA A 78 32.14 -28.61 -17.86
C ALA A 78 31.48 -28.94 -16.53
N TYR A 79 30.19 -28.67 -16.45
CA TYR A 79 29.35 -28.94 -15.28
C TYR A 79 28.06 -29.63 -15.70
N GLN A 80 27.57 -30.51 -14.83
CA GLN A 80 26.33 -31.24 -15.07
C GLN A 80 25.15 -30.34 -14.70
N ALA A 81 24.26 -30.12 -15.65
CA ALA A 81 23.01 -29.38 -15.48
C ALA A 81 21.86 -30.33 -15.83
N GLU A 82 21.37 -31.03 -14.79
CA GLU A 82 20.31 -32.04 -14.91
C GLU A 82 20.72 -33.17 -15.88
N ASP A 83 19.97 -33.36 -16.98
CA ASP A 83 20.20 -34.40 -18.00
C ASP A 83 21.17 -33.98 -19.11
N LEU A 84 21.71 -32.76 -19.05
CA LEU A 84 22.61 -32.20 -20.05
C LEU A 84 23.93 -31.74 -19.43
N VAL A 85 25.02 -31.85 -20.19
CA VAL A 85 26.32 -31.32 -19.78
C VAL A 85 26.50 -29.95 -20.42
N LYS A 86 26.64 -28.90 -19.59
CA LYS A 86 27.01 -27.57 -20.07
C LYS A 86 28.52 -27.42 -19.99
N ALA A 87 29.14 -27.01 -21.10
CA ALA A 87 30.57 -26.78 -21.19
C ALA A 87 30.85 -25.31 -21.52
N GLU A 88 31.64 -24.68 -20.66
CA GLU A 88 32.17 -23.34 -20.80
C GLU A 88 33.58 -23.40 -21.40
N VAL A 89 33.76 -22.70 -22.53
CA VAL A 89 35.00 -22.67 -23.29
C VAL A 89 35.71 -21.35 -23.08
N TYR A 90 36.96 -21.43 -22.63
CA TYR A 90 37.86 -20.30 -22.48
C TYR A 90 38.87 -20.33 -23.62
N ILE A 91 38.93 -19.24 -24.39
CA ILE A 91 39.85 -19.07 -25.51
C ILE A 91 41.13 -18.39 -25.01
N LYS A 92 42.27 -18.74 -25.59
CA LYS A 92 43.56 -18.11 -25.26
C LYS A 92 43.51 -16.60 -25.50
N LYS A 93 44.19 -15.83 -24.63
CA LYS A 93 44.26 -14.36 -24.68
C LYS A 93 44.74 -13.83 -26.04
N ASP A 94 45.67 -14.54 -26.68
CA ASP A 94 46.22 -14.15 -27.98
C ASP A 94 45.24 -14.39 -29.13
N SER A 95 44.40 -15.44 -29.02
CA SER A 95 43.39 -15.79 -30.02
C SER A 95 42.12 -14.94 -29.90
N LEU A 96 41.80 -14.39 -28.72
CA LEU A 96 40.64 -13.53 -28.46
C LEU A 96 40.55 -12.24 -29.30
N ASN A 97 41.64 -11.84 -29.95
CA ASN A 97 41.68 -10.65 -30.81
C ASN A 97 41.37 -10.94 -32.29
N LYS A 98 41.23 -12.22 -32.68
CA LYS A 98 40.86 -12.60 -34.05
C LYS A 98 39.43 -12.13 -34.38
N PRO A 99 39.13 -11.72 -35.63
CA PRO A 99 37.80 -11.24 -36.04
C PRO A 99 36.68 -12.22 -35.70
N GLN A 100 36.95 -13.53 -35.84
CA GLN A 100 36.03 -14.62 -35.56
C GLN A 100 35.53 -14.68 -34.10
N TYR A 101 36.31 -14.17 -33.13
CA TYR A 101 35.94 -14.21 -31.71
C TYR A 101 35.37 -12.90 -31.17
N LYS A 102 35.38 -11.82 -31.97
CA LYS A 102 34.72 -10.55 -31.61
C LYS A 102 33.22 -10.73 -31.40
N ALA A 103 32.59 -11.61 -32.19
CA ALA A 103 31.19 -11.94 -32.06
C ALA A 103 30.84 -12.68 -30.76
N TYR A 104 31.81 -13.27 -30.07
CA TYR A 104 31.61 -14.09 -28.87
C TYR A 104 32.15 -13.43 -27.59
N LYS A 105 32.60 -12.17 -27.66
CA LYS A 105 32.98 -11.43 -26.45
C LYS A 105 31.75 -11.18 -25.58
N SER A 106 31.84 -11.56 -24.30
CA SER A 106 30.80 -11.35 -23.30
C SER A 106 30.61 -9.84 -23.08
N THR A 107 29.43 -9.32 -23.41
CA THR A 107 29.05 -7.94 -23.15
C THR A 107 28.29 -7.88 -21.84
N SER A 108 28.96 -8.10 -20.71
CA SER A 108 28.36 -7.77 -19.42
C SER A 108 28.36 -6.24 -19.25
N ASN A 109 27.21 -5.64 -18.94
CA ASN A 109 27.07 -4.19 -18.71
C ASN A 109 27.84 -3.68 -17.47
N PHE A 110 28.47 -4.58 -16.73
CA PHE A 110 29.50 -4.30 -15.74
C PHE A 110 30.82 -4.86 -16.30
N ASN A 111 31.87 -4.03 -16.41
CA ASN A 111 33.20 -4.39 -16.93
C ASN A 111 33.90 -5.47 -16.08
N VAL A 112 33.42 -6.71 -16.13
CA VAL A 112 34.08 -7.88 -15.54
C VAL A 112 34.38 -8.84 -16.68
N ALA A 113 35.49 -8.60 -17.36
CA ALA A 113 35.97 -9.34 -18.53
C ALA A 113 36.54 -10.73 -18.17
N THR A 114 35.77 -11.55 -17.45
CA THR A 114 36.14 -12.91 -17.03
C THR A 114 34.98 -13.89 -17.15
N GLY A 115 34.11 -13.69 -18.14
CA GLY A 115 33.10 -14.68 -18.53
C GLY A 115 33.63 -15.66 -19.59
N PRO A 116 33.05 -16.88 -19.68
CA PRO A 116 33.37 -17.82 -20.76
C PRO A 116 33.06 -17.19 -22.12
N THR A 117 33.91 -17.42 -23.12
CA THR A 117 33.72 -16.84 -24.46
C THR A 117 32.55 -17.52 -25.16
N VAL A 118 32.40 -18.82 -24.95
CA VAL A 118 31.40 -19.64 -25.62
C VAL A 118 30.93 -20.73 -24.67
N SER A 119 29.64 -21.05 -24.70
CA SER A 119 29.08 -22.21 -24.01
C SER A 119 28.41 -23.14 -25.00
N PHE A 120 28.50 -24.45 -24.77
CA PHE A 120 27.73 -25.45 -25.53
C PHE A 120 27.10 -26.46 -24.58
N THR A 121 26.03 -27.09 -25.06
CA THR A 121 25.32 -28.14 -24.33
C THR A 121 25.51 -29.45 -25.06
N TYR A 122 25.92 -30.49 -24.34
CA TYR A 122 26.10 -31.85 -24.85
C TYR A 122 25.12 -32.79 -24.14
N GLY A 123 24.40 -33.61 -24.91
CA GLY A 123 23.47 -34.60 -24.37
C GLY A 123 24.22 -35.82 -23.85
N GLY A 124 23.94 -36.24 -22.61
CA GLY A 124 24.59 -37.41 -21.99
C GLY A 124 25.26 -37.08 -20.65
N LYS A 125 26.09 -37.99 -20.15
CA LYS A 125 26.83 -37.80 -18.89
C LYS A 125 28.16 -37.10 -19.15
N PHE A 126 28.74 -36.51 -18.11
CA PHE A 126 30.07 -35.88 -18.17
C PHE A 126 31.15 -36.82 -18.76
N GLN A 127 31.00 -38.14 -18.57
CA GLN A 127 31.90 -39.15 -19.10
C GLN A 127 31.84 -39.26 -20.63
N ASP A 128 30.66 -39.09 -21.22
CA ASP A 128 30.44 -39.18 -22.67
C ASP A 128 31.09 -37.98 -23.37
N LEU A 129 30.93 -36.79 -22.79
CA LEU A 129 31.62 -35.59 -23.25
C LEU A 129 33.15 -35.75 -23.16
N ARG A 130 33.66 -36.32 -22.07
CA ARG A 130 35.09 -36.57 -21.89
C ARG A 130 35.62 -37.56 -22.95
N ALA A 131 34.84 -38.58 -23.30
CA ALA A 131 35.20 -39.56 -24.33
C ALA A 131 35.20 -38.93 -25.74
N ALA A 132 34.15 -38.20 -26.10
CA ALA A 132 34.06 -37.50 -27.38
C ALA A 132 35.21 -36.48 -27.56
N MET A 133 35.50 -35.70 -26.53
CA MET A 133 36.62 -34.75 -26.53
C MET A 133 37.99 -35.44 -26.61
N ALA A 134 38.15 -36.61 -25.99
CA ALA A 134 39.37 -37.41 -26.09
C ALA A 134 39.57 -37.99 -27.50
N GLU A 135 38.48 -38.32 -28.20
CA GLU A 135 38.51 -38.75 -29.60
C GLU A 135 38.85 -37.59 -30.53
N SER A 136 38.18 -36.45 -30.39
CA SER A 136 38.49 -35.23 -31.14
C SER A 136 39.94 -34.79 -30.92
N GLN A 137 40.50 -35.02 -29.72
CA GLN A 137 41.91 -34.74 -29.40
C GLN A 137 42.91 -35.65 -30.10
N LYS A 138 42.54 -36.87 -30.51
CA LYS A 138 43.42 -37.77 -31.29
C LYS A 138 43.64 -37.29 -32.72
N ASN A 139 42.69 -36.51 -33.26
CA ASN A 139 42.76 -35.92 -34.59
C ASN A 139 43.54 -34.59 -34.64
N LEU A 140 44.11 -34.13 -33.52
CA LEU A 140 45.00 -32.96 -33.51
C LEU A 140 46.42 -33.34 -33.96
N ALA A 141 47.05 -32.43 -34.72
CA ALA A 141 48.42 -32.59 -35.21
C ALA A 141 49.43 -32.93 -34.08
N PRO A 142 50.40 -33.83 -34.33
CA PRO A 142 51.33 -34.32 -33.31
C PRO A 142 52.20 -33.17 -32.79
N GLY A 143 52.05 -32.83 -31.50
CA GLY A 143 52.83 -31.77 -30.83
C GLY A 143 52.03 -30.80 -29.95
N ARG A 144 50.70 -30.92 -29.87
CA ARG A 144 49.86 -30.06 -29.01
C ARG A 144 49.52 -30.72 -27.67
N LYS A 145 49.64 -29.96 -26.58
CA LYS A 145 49.35 -30.42 -25.21
C LYS A 145 47.85 -30.78 -25.07
N PRO A 146 47.50 -31.89 -24.41
CA PRO A 146 46.10 -32.28 -24.19
C PRO A 146 45.40 -31.24 -23.31
N ILE A 147 44.19 -30.84 -23.69
CA ILE A 147 43.41 -29.84 -22.95
C ILE A 147 42.80 -30.51 -21.72
N THR A 148 43.03 -29.94 -20.55
CA THR A 148 42.50 -30.46 -19.28
C THR A 148 41.05 -30.02 -19.10
N ILE A 149 40.13 -30.99 -19.08
CA ILE A 149 38.72 -30.75 -18.73
C ILE A 149 38.61 -30.68 -17.20
N GLN A 150 38.19 -29.54 -16.68
CA GLN A 150 37.94 -29.38 -15.25
C GLN A 150 36.44 -29.56 -14.99
N ALA A 151 36.09 -30.55 -14.17
CA ALA A 151 34.74 -30.70 -13.65
C ALA A 151 34.58 -29.72 -12.48
N GLU A 152 33.86 -28.63 -12.69
CA GLU A 152 33.56 -27.68 -11.61
C GLU A 152 32.10 -27.86 -11.19
N ASN A 153 31.87 -28.30 -9.95
CA ASN A 153 30.51 -28.38 -9.42
C ASN A 153 30.06 -26.98 -8.99
N ARG A 154 29.54 -26.19 -9.95
CA ARG A 154 29.01 -24.84 -9.69
C ARG A 154 27.58 -24.83 -9.13
N SER A 155 27.15 -25.90 -8.49
CA SER A 155 25.92 -25.88 -7.73
C SER A 155 26.23 -25.74 -6.25
N ASN A 156 26.21 -24.49 -5.75
CA ASN A 156 25.76 -24.24 -4.38
C ASN A 156 24.34 -23.69 -4.48
N PRO A 157 23.31 -24.54 -4.68
CA PRO A 157 21.93 -24.10 -4.86
C PRO A 157 21.45 -23.27 -3.67
N LEU A 158 21.99 -23.56 -2.48
CA LEU A 158 21.72 -22.82 -1.25
C LEU A 158 22.27 -21.40 -1.27
N ALA A 159 23.50 -21.19 -1.76
CA ALA A 159 24.12 -19.86 -1.81
C ALA A 159 23.48 -18.98 -2.90
N SER A 160 23.14 -19.56 -4.06
CA SER A 160 22.40 -18.86 -5.10
C SER A 160 20.96 -18.55 -4.68
N TRP A 161 20.29 -19.45 -3.95
CA TRP A 161 18.96 -19.21 -3.37
C TRP A 161 18.99 -18.12 -2.29
N PHE A 162 19.98 -18.14 -1.40
CA PHE A 162 20.15 -17.12 -0.37
C PHE A 162 20.42 -15.73 -0.98
N LEU A 163 21.37 -15.61 -1.90
CA LEU A 163 21.71 -14.30 -2.49
C LEU A 163 20.61 -13.77 -3.42
N SER A 164 19.88 -14.64 -4.12
CA SER A 164 18.81 -14.21 -5.04
C SER A 164 17.48 -13.89 -4.34
N ILE A 165 17.15 -14.54 -3.22
CA ILE A 165 15.84 -14.38 -2.56
C ILE A 165 15.98 -13.67 -1.20
N ILE A 166 16.96 -14.03 -0.39
CA ILE A 166 17.07 -13.46 0.96
C ILE A 166 17.60 -12.03 0.90
N LEU A 167 18.58 -11.72 0.04
CA LEU A 167 19.11 -10.35 -0.07
C LEU A 167 18.03 -9.32 -0.47
N PRO A 168 17.18 -9.54 -1.50
CA PRO A 168 16.10 -8.60 -1.84
C PRO A 168 15.03 -8.50 -0.75
N VAL A 169 14.67 -9.61 -0.08
CA VAL A 169 13.69 -9.61 1.01
C VAL A 169 14.21 -8.82 2.22
N LEU A 170 15.49 -8.98 2.56
CA LEU A 170 16.11 -8.25 3.66
C LEU A 170 16.20 -6.75 3.36
N LEU A 171 16.51 -6.38 2.12
CA LEU A 171 16.45 -4.99 1.67
C LEU A 171 15.03 -4.41 1.72
N LEU A 172 14.01 -5.20 1.38
CA LEU A 172 12.61 -4.80 1.46
C LEU A 172 12.19 -4.58 2.92
N ILE A 173 12.55 -5.49 3.82
CA ILE A 173 12.29 -5.36 5.26
C ILE A 173 13.03 -4.16 5.84
N GLY A 174 14.30 -3.96 5.49
CA GLY A 174 15.10 -2.81 5.91
C GLY A 174 14.50 -1.48 5.42
N PHE A 175 14.11 -1.42 4.14
CA PHE A 175 13.44 -0.26 3.55
C PHE A 175 12.07 -0.01 4.18
N TRP A 176 11.30 -1.07 4.48
CA TRP A 176 10.01 -0.98 5.18
C TRP A 176 10.18 -0.39 6.58
N ILE A 177 11.16 -0.87 7.34
CA ILE A 177 11.49 -0.33 8.68
C ILE A 177 11.97 1.12 8.58
N PHE A 178 12.82 1.45 7.61
CA PHE A 178 13.29 2.81 7.37
C PHE A 178 12.12 3.75 7.01
N MET A 179 11.21 3.30 6.15
CA MET A 179 10.03 4.06 5.74
C MET A 179 9.02 4.22 6.88
N MET A 180 8.80 3.18 7.71
CA MET A 180 8.00 3.31 8.93
C MET A 180 8.62 4.29 9.94
N ARG A 181 9.95 4.31 10.07
CA ARG A 181 10.65 5.30 10.92
C ARG A 181 10.57 6.72 10.35
N ARG A 182 10.52 6.87 9.02
CA ARG A 182 10.40 8.16 8.34
C ARG A 182 8.96 8.68 8.27
N MET A 183 7.98 7.80 8.09
CA MET A 183 6.54 8.12 8.10
C MET A 183 5.96 8.18 9.53
N GLY A 184 6.66 7.61 10.52
CA GLY A 184 6.34 7.75 11.94
C GLY A 184 6.82 9.06 12.58
N GLY A 185 7.59 9.88 11.86
CA GLY A 185 8.10 11.18 12.33
C GLY A 185 7.17 12.37 12.10
N GLY A 186 6.01 12.17 11.46
CA GLY A 186 4.98 13.17 11.27
C GLY A 186 3.62 12.58 11.63
N ALA A 187 2.96 13.16 12.63
CA ALA A 187 1.64 12.75 13.09
C ALA A 187 0.67 12.54 11.92
N GLY A 188 0.29 11.29 11.63
CA GLY A 188 -0.86 11.01 10.76
C GLY A 188 -0.79 9.82 9.79
N GLY A 189 0.34 9.11 9.64
CA GLY A 189 0.46 8.10 8.58
C GLY A 189 0.24 6.62 8.97
N GLY A 190 0.59 6.23 10.20
CA GLY A 190 0.68 4.80 10.60
C GLY A 190 -0.45 4.25 11.45
N GLY A 191 -1.29 5.11 12.04
CA GLY A 191 -2.35 4.68 12.98
C GLY A 191 -3.66 4.27 12.33
N GLN A 192 -3.84 4.49 11.02
CA GLN A 192 -5.14 4.35 10.37
C GLN A 192 -5.53 2.89 10.08
N ILE A 193 -4.56 1.99 9.93
CA ILE A 193 -4.83 0.56 9.66
C ILE A 193 -5.27 -0.19 10.94
N PHE A 194 -4.82 0.24 12.12
CA PHE A 194 -5.24 -0.33 13.41
C PHE A 194 -6.50 0.31 14.01
N SER A 195 -7.14 1.25 13.30
CA SER A 195 -8.34 1.94 13.77
C SER A 195 -9.66 1.34 13.26
N ILE A 196 -9.63 0.12 12.68
CA ILE A 196 -10.80 -0.60 12.11
C ILE A 196 -11.91 -0.88 13.14
N GLY A 197 -11.63 -0.80 14.44
CA GLY A 197 -12.62 -1.01 15.51
C GLY A 197 -13.17 0.27 16.16
N LYS A 198 -12.62 1.46 15.87
CA LYS A 198 -13.10 2.70 16.50
C LYS A 198 -14.22 3.27 15.66
N SER A 199 -15.38 3.47 16.29
CA SER A 199 -16.55 4.11 15.72
C SER A 199 -16.16 5.37 14.91
N LYS A 200 -16.41 5.33 13.60
CA LYS A 200 -16.50 6.50 12.71
C LYS A 200 -17.84 7.24 12.91
N ALA A 201 -18.45 7.19 14.10
CA ALA A 201 -19.46 8.18 14.41
C ALA A 201 -18.78 9.53 14.20
N THR A 202 -19.26 10.28 13.22
CA THR A 202 -18.84 11.66 13.03
C THR A 202 -19.19 12.34 14.35
N LEU A 203 -18.17 12.48 15.20
CA LEU A 203 -18.20 13.32 16.37
C LEU A 203 -18.44 14.72 15.81
N PHE A 204 -19.73 15.05 15.70
CA PHE A 204 -20.22 16.41 15.76
C PHE A 204 -19.81 16.88 17.15
N ASP A 205 -18.55 17.28 17.26
CA ASP A 205 -17.99 17.82 18.47
C ASP A 205 -18.69 19.14 18.77
N LYS A 206 -18.58 19.59 20.02
CA LYS A 206 -19.39 20.63 20.69
C LYS A 206 -19.58 21.99 19.97
N GLU A 207 -19.06 22.16 18.75
CA GLU A 207 -19.32 23.30 17.85
C GLU A 207 -20.45 23.04 16.83
N SER A 208 -20.93 21.80 16.70
CA SER A 208 -22.08 21.42 15.87
C SER A 208 -23.40 21.54 16.63
N GLN A 209 -23.71 22.73 17.16
CA GLN A 209 -25.08 22.98 17.58
C GLN A 209 -25.99 22.80 16.36
N VAL A 210 -26.96 21.89 16.47
CA VAL A 210 -28.00 21.77 15.46
C VAL A 210 -28.82 23.04 15.56
N ASN A 211 -28.61 23.97 14.62
CA ASN A 211 -29.33 25.26 14.57
C ASN A 211 -30.76 25.13 14.01
N ILE A 212 -31.29 23.91 13.94
CA ILE A 212 -32.63 23.61 13.41
C ILE A 212 -33.57 23.52 14.61
N THR A 213 -34.69 24.21 14.53
CA THR A 213 -35.71 24.33 15.59
C THR A 213 -37.08 23.86 15.07
N PHE A 214 -38.12 23.83 15.90
CA PHE A 214 -39.46 23.46 15.44
C PHE A 214 -40.04 24.45 14.43
N ASN A 215 -39.52 25.69 14.39
CA ASN A 215 -39.90 26.68 13.39
C ASN A 215 -39.47 26.28 11.96
N ASP A 216 -38.43 25.45 11.85
CA ASP A 216 -37.92 24.95 10.56
C ASP A 216 -38.69 23.70 10.07
N VAL A 217 -39.61 23.17 10.88
CA VAL A 217 -40.45 22.02 10.55
C VAL A 217 -41.88 22.50 10.30
N ALA A 218 -42.34 22.44 9.05
CA ALA A 218 -43.72 22.81 8.71
C ALA A 218 -44.70 21.65 8.98
N GLY A 219 -45.87 21.97 9.54
CA GLY A 219 -46.92 21.00 9.84
C GLY A 219 -46.56 20.03 10.98
N LEU A 220 -47.09 18.80 10.93
CA LEU A 220 -46.86 17.74 11.92
C LEU A 220 -47.19 18.16 13.37
N GLU A 221 -48.23 18.98 13.57
CA GLU A 221 -48.55 19.58 14.87
C GLU A 221 -48.76 18.54 15.99
N GLU A 222 -49.44 17.43 15.68
CA GLU A 222 -49.62 16.31 16.61
C GLU A 222 -48.27 15.70 17.03
N ALA A 223 -47.41 15.39 16.05
CA ALA A 223 -46.09 14.81 16.33
C ALA A 223 -45.18 15.79 17.09
N LYS A 224 -45.22 17.08 16.75
CA LYS A 224 -44.50 18.14 17.47
C LYS A 224 -44.94 18.21 18.94
N GLN A 225 -46.24 18.11 19.22
CA GLN A 225 -46.76 18.13 20.58
C GLN A 225 -46.25 16.93 21.40
N GLU A 226 -46.22 15.73 20.83
CA GLU A 226 -45.66 14.55 21.50
C GLU A 226 -44.16 14.68 21.76
N VAL A 227 -43.37 15.12 20.78
CA VAL A 227 -41.92 15.28 20.98
C VAL A 227 -41.55 16.48 21.85
N MET A 228 -42.45 17.45 22.03
CA MET A 228 -42.25 18.59 22.92
C MET A 228 -42.14 18.16 24.39
N GLU A 229 -42.81 17.07 24.79
CA GLU A 229 -42.64 16.49 26.13
C GLU A 229 -41.20 15.99 26.34
N ILE A 230 -40.60 15.39 25.31
CA ILE A 230 -39.20 14.95 25.33
C ILE A 230 -38.26 16.16 25.46
N VAL A 231 -38.58 17.27 24.80
CA VAL A 231 -37.82 18.52 24.92
C VAL A 231 -37.86 19.09 26.34
N ASP A 232 -39.05 19.22 26.96
CA ASP A 232 -39.15 19.73 28.33
C ASP A 232 -38.44 18.80 29.32
N PHE A 233 -38.51 17.49 29.08
CA PHE A 233 -37.76 16.52 29.85
C PHE A 233 -36.24 16.74 29.76
N LEU A 234 -35.70 16.90 28.55
CA LEU A 234 -34.26 17.10 28.35
C LEU A 234 -33.75 18.42 28.95
N LYS A 235 -34.59 19.46 28.96
CA LYS A 235 -34.29 20.74 29.62
C LYS A 235 -34.34 20.63 31.15
N ASN A 236 -35.32 19.90 31.68
CA ASN A 236 -35.63 19.86 33.12
C ASN A 236 -35.70 18.42 33.70
N PRO A 237 -34.67 17.58 33.56
CA PRO A 237 -34.76 16.15 33.90
C PRO A 237 -35.04 15.89 35.40
N LYS A 238 -34.60 16.79 36.28
CA LYS A 238 -34.80 16.70 37.74
C LYS A 238 -36.27 16.84 38.13
N LYS A 239 -37.03 17.72 37.46
CA LYS A 239 -38.45 17.98 37.75
C LYS A 239 -39.28 16.71 37.60
N TYR A 240 -39.07 15.99 36.50
CA TYR A 240 -39.78 14.75 36.20
C TYR A 240 -39.34 13.58 37.06
N THR A 241 -38.04 13.48 37.37
CA THR A 241 -37.52 12.41 38.24
C THR A 241 -38.06 12.53 39.66
N ASN A 242 -38.17 13.76 40.20
CA ASN A 242 -38.73 14.02 41.53
C ASN A 242 -40.23 13.67 41.63
N LEU A 243 -40.97 13.79 40.54
CA LEU A 243 -42.38 13.42 40.44
C LEU A 243 -42.58 11.90 40.22
N GLY A 244 -41.50 11.11 40.18
CA GLY A 244 -41.55 9.67 39.93
C GLY A 244 -41.75 9.31 38.44
N GLY A 245 -41.66 10.28 37.53
CA GLY A 245 -41.79 10.07 36.10
C GLY A 245 -40.62 9.24 35.55
N LYS A 246 -40.93 8.17 34.82
CA LYS A 246 -39.93 7.40 34.08
C LYS A 246 -39.69 8.03 32.71
N ILE A 247 -38.42 8.30 32.42
CA ILE A 247 -38.00 8.85 31.13
C ILE A 247 -38.26 7.82 30.02
N PRO A 248 -38.94 8.19 28.93
CA PRO A 248 -38.96 7.37 27.73
C PRO A 248 -37.53 7.13 27.25
N LYS A 249 -37.13 5.86 27.14
CA LYS A 249 -35.75 5.51 26.72
C LYS A 249 -35.51 5.71 25.23
N GLY A 250 -36.56 5.87 24.45
CA GLY A 250 -36.53 6.10 23.01
C GLY A 250 -37.91 6.38 22.46
N ALA A 251 -37.95 6.98 21.27
CA ALA A 251 -39.15 7.20 20.48
C ALA A 251 -38.89 6.68 19.06
N LEU A 252 -39.88 6.03 18.45
CA LEU A 252 -39.80 5.51 17.08
C LEU A 252 -40.64 6.40 16.16
N LEU A 253 -39.98 7.10 15.24
CA LEU A 253 -40.65 7.93 14.24
C LEU A 253 -40.97 7.06 13.02
N VAL A 254 -42.25 6.86 12.71
CA VAL A 254 -42.71 6.03 11.58
C VAL A 254 -43.37 6.91 10.52
N GLY A 255 -43.11 6.59 9.25
CA GLY A 255 -43.74 7.25 8.11
C GLY A 255 -42.96 7.02 6.83
N SER A 256 -43.59 7.33 5.69
CA SER A 256 -42.98 7.23 4.36
C SER A 256 -41.64 7.98 4.26
N PRO A 257 -40.74 7.60 3.34
CA PRO A 257 -39.51 8.36 3.10
C PRO A 257 -39.85 9.81 2.71
N GLY A 258 -39.04 10.76 3.16
CA GLY A 258 -39.22 12.19 2.85
C GLY A 258 -40.21 12.96 3.75
N THR A 259 -40.85 12.32 4.74
CA THR A 259 -41.79 13.00 5.66
C THR A 259 -41.13 13.82 6.78
N GLY A 260 -39.82 14.06 6.70
CA GLY A 260 -39.12 14.92 7.67
C GLY A 260 -38.77 14.27 9.00
N LYS A 261 -38.77 12.93 9.14
CA LYS A 261 -38.37 12.23 10.39
C LYS A 261 -37.01 12.68 10.94
N THR A 262 -35.98 12.69 10.10
CA THR A 262 -34.62 13.13 10.44
C THR A 262 -34.58 14.63 10.76
N LEU A 263 -35.43 15.44 10.11
CA LEU A 263 -35.53 16.87 10.36
C LEU A 263 -36.19 17.16 11.72
N LEU A 264 -37.28 16.45 12.04
CA LEU A 264 -37.95 16.54 13.32
C LEU A 264 -37.02 16.13 14.47
N ALA A 265 -36.28 15.03 14.33
CA ALA A 265 -35.30 14.61 15.33
C ALA A 265 -34.19 15.66 15.58
N LYS A 266 -33.72 16.32 14.52
CA LYS A 266 -32.77 17.44 14.61
C LYS A 266 -33.39 18.66 15.31
N ALA A 267 -34.64 18.98 14.97
CA ALA A 267 -35.38 20.07 15.61
C ALA A 267 -35.57 19.84 17.11
N VAL A 268 -35.91 18.62 17.55
CA VAL A 268 -35.99 18.27 18.98
C VAL A 268 -34.67 18.53 19.71
N ALA A 269 -33.54 18.17 19.09
CA ALA A 269 -32.21 18.41 19.67
C ALA A 269 -31.85 19.89 19.74
N GLY A 270 -32.17 20.66 18.69
CA GLY A 270 -31.95 22.10 18.66
C GLY A 270 -32.82 22.84 19.68
N GLU A 271 -34.08 22.46 19.81
CA GLU A 271 -35.02 22.99 20.80
C GLU A 271 -34.56 22.71 22.24
N ALA A 272 -34.04 21.51 22.50
CA ALA A 272 -33.48 21.12 23.79
C ALA A 272 -32.06 21.67 24.03
N GLN A 273 -31.39 22.20 22.99
CA GLN A 273 -29.99 22.63 23.00
C GLN A 273 -29.01 21.57 23.52
N VAL A 274 -29.25 20.31 23.14
CA VAL A 274 -28.41 19.17 23.54
C VAL A 274 -27.61 18.62 22.36
N PRO A 275 -26.46 17.94 22.59
CA PRO A 275 -25.71 17.28 21.52
C PRO A 275 -26.58 16.26 20.78
N PHE A 276 -26.43 16.20 19.45
CA PHE A 276 -27.12 15.29 18.57
C PHE A 276 -26.14 14.32 17.91
N PHE A 277 -26.26 13.04 18.23
CA PHE A 277 -25.52 11.96 17.58
C PHE A 277 -26.40 11.34 16.50
N SER A 278 -25.88 11.17 15.29
CA SER A 278 -26.62 10.58 14.16
C SER A 278 -25.83 9.44 13.57
N LEU A 279 -26.47 8.29 13.37
CA LEU A 279 -25.94 7.10 12.69
C LEU A 279 -27.03 6.49 11.81
N SER A 280 -26.64 5.82 10.71
CA SER A 280 -27.57 5.00 9.93
C SER A 280 -27.52 3.56 10.43
N GLY A 281 -28.66 2.86 10.42
CA GLY A 281 -28.76 1.44 10.75
C GLY A 281 -27.92 0.57 9.83
N SER A 282 -27.78 0.98 8.57
CA SER A 282 -26.92 0.33 7.60
C SER A 282 -25.42 0.36 7.98
N ASP A 283 -24.98 1.33 8.80
CA ASP A 283 -23.59 1.39 9.31
C ASP A 283 -23.24 0.24 10.26
N PHE A 284 -24.23 -0.51 10.74
CA PHE A 284 -24.02 -1.66 11.63
C PHE A 284 -23.95 -3.00 10.88
N VAL A 285 -24.36 -3.05 9.61
CA VAL A 285 -24.32 -4.25 8.77
C VAL A 285 -22.99 -4.26 8.02
N GLU A 286 -22.01 -4.99 8.56
CA GLU A 286 -20.67 -5.10 7.97
C GLU A 286 -20.26 -6.55 7.70
N MET A 287 -19.30 -6.73 6.79
CA MET A 287 -18.75 -8.05 6.41
C MET A 287 -17.98 -8.73 7.56
N PHE A 288 -17.55 -7.97 8.57
CA PHE A 288 -16.75 -8.46 9.68
C PHE A 288 -17.60 -8.64 10.95
N VAL A 289 -17.64 -9.87 11.46
CA VAL A 289 -18.39 -10.23 12.67
C VAL A 289 -17.92 -9.40 13.86
N GLY A 290 -18.87 -8.84 14.61
CA GLY A 290 -18.61 -8.12 15.86
C GLY A 290 -18.22 -6.65 15.73
N VAL A 291 -17.92 -6.16 14.53
CA VAL A 291 -17.57 -4.73 14.31
C VAL A 291 -18.80 -3.83 14.57
N GLY A 292 -19.98 -4.19 14.04
CA GLY A 292 -21.23 -3.47 14.30
C GLY A 292 -21.55 -3.36 15.80
N ALA A 293 -21.47 -4.48 16.54
CA ALA A 293 -21.70 -4.51 17.98
C ALA A 293 -20.70 -3.64 18.78
N SER A 294 -19.45 -3.52 18.33
CA SER A 294 -18.47 -2.63 18.96
C SER A 294 -18.81 -1.16 18.75
N ARG A 295 -19.29 -0.79 17.56
CA ARG A 295 -19.72 0.58 17.26
C ARG A 295 -20.91 1.03 18.10
N VAL A 296 -21.90 0.15 18.30
CA VAL A 296 -23.04 0.42 19.20
C VAL A 296 -22.53 0.70 20.61
N ARG A 297 -21.65 -0.16 21.14
CA ARG A 297 -21.08 0.04 22.49
C ARG A 297 -20.32 1.36 22.61
N ASP A 298 -19.48 1.70 21.64
CA ASP A 298 -18.70 2.93 21.63
C ASP A 298 -19.58 4.18 21.50
N LEU A 299 -20.63 4.13 20.69
CA LEU A 299 -21.62 5.21 20.56
C LEU A 299 -22.28 5.49 21.91
N PHE A 300 -22.85 4.47 22.54
CA PHE A 300 -23.54 4.63 23.81
C PHE A 300 -22.59 5.06 24.94
N LYS A 301 -21.31 4.67 24.87
CA LYS A 301 -20.28 5.17 25.79
C LYS A 301 -20.06 6.67 25.61
N GLN A 302 -19.83 7.14 24.37
CA GLN A 302 -19.65 8.57 24.08
C GLN A 302 -20.89 9.41 24.41
N ALA A 303 -22.09 8.88 24.17
CA ALA A 303 -23.33 9.54 24.51
C ALA A 303 -23.50 9.71 26.04
N LYS A 304 -23.16 8.69 26.83
CA LYS A 304 -23.16 8.79 28.30
C LYS A 304 -22.22 9.89 28.80
N ASP A 305 -21.05 10.04 28.20
CA ASP A 305 -20.07 11.07 28.57
C ASP A 305 -20.54 12.50 28.20
N LYS A 306 -21.45 12.64 27.22
CA LYS A 306 -22.01 13.92 26.76
C LYS A 306 -23.48 14.13 27.17
N ALA A 307 -23.98 13.41 28.16
CA ALA A 307 -25.36 13.53 28.61
C ALA A 307 -25.64 14.91 29.28
N PRO A 308 -26.86 15.49 29.10
CA PRO A 308 -27.98 15.00 28.29
C PRO A 308 -27.72 15.18 26.78
N CYS A 309 -28.08 14.18 25.97
CA CYS A 309 -27.90 14.19 24.53
C CYS A 309 -28.98 13.34 23.83
N ILE A 310 -29.13 13.50 22.51
CA ILE A 310 -30.00 12.67 21.67
C ILE A 310 -29.15 11.78 20.76
N ILE A 311 -29.52 10.51 20.68
CA ILE A 311 -28.99 9.56 19.71
C ILE A 311 -30.10 9.28 18.69
N PHE A 312 -29.83 9.57 17.43
CA PHE A 312 -30.70 9.28 16.31
C PHE A 312 -30.09 8.15 15.47
N ILE A 313 -30.89 7.11 15.27
CA ILE A 313 -30.58 5.96 14.41
C ILE A 313 -31.58 6.01 13.26
N ASP A 314 -31.11 6.40 12.08
CA ASP A 314 -31.91 6.32 10.86
C ASP A 314 -31.96 4.88 10.36
N GLU A 315 -32.97 4.48 9.59
CA GLU A 315 -33.07 3.14 8.99
C GLU A 315 -32.84 1.99 10.01
N VAL A 316 -33.49 2.09 11.17
CA VAL A 316 -33.35 1.09 12.25
C VAL A 316 -33.81 -0.31 11.85
N ASP A 317 -34.63 -0.42 10.80
CA ASP A 317 -35.09 -1.66 10.18
C ASP A 317 -33.96 -2.46 9.50
N ALA A 318 -32.81 -1.85 9.28
CA ALA A 318 -31.61 -2.53 8.77
C ALA A 318 -30.86 -3.36 9.83
N ILE A 319 -31.21 -3.25 11.12
CA ILE A 319 -30.52 -3.89 12.26
C ILE A 319 -31.29 -5.12 12.76
#